data_AF-A0A958C7C4-F1
#
_entry.id   AF-A0A958C7C4-F1
#
_cell.length_a   1.000
_cell.length_b   1.000
_cell.length_c   1.000
_cell.angle_alpha   90.00
_cell.angle_beta   90.00
_cell.angle_gamma   90.00
#
_symmetry.space_group_name_H-M   'P 1'
#
loop_
_entity.id
_entity.type
_entity.pdbx_description
1 polymer ?
#
loop_
_entity_poly.entity_id
_entity_poly.type
_entity_poly.pdbx_seq_one_letter_code
_entity_poly.pdbx_strand_id
1 'polypeptide(L)'
;TVWLGIYDLTYAMVLDWPTETRRQWEMPVLRRYHATLIENGVRDYSWGQLFDDYRLCVPMCVYVATEFCRGGINERWIDTWLTMLRRALTACDDLDCYAMWQGASS
;
A
#
# COMPACT_ATOMS: atom_id res chain seq x y z
N THR A 1 15.93 -0.82 -8.34
CA THR A 1 14.64 -1.43 -7.93
C THR A 1 14.23 -0.83 -6.59
N VAL A 2 13.40 0.23 -6.61
CA VAL A 2 12.94 0.96 -5.41
C VAL A 2 11.72 0.30 -4.74
N TRP A 3 11.22 -0.77 -5.36
CA TRP A 3 10.00 -1.49 -5.00
C TRP A 3 9.96 -2.02 -3.57
N LEU A 4 11.10 -2.44 -3.01
CA LEU A 4 11.13 -2.94 -1.62
C LEU A 4 10.81 -1.83 -0.62
N GLY A 5 11.35 -0.62 -0.81
CA GLY A 5 11.16 0.47 0.15
C GLY A 5 9.74 1.01 0.16
N ILE A 6 9.14 1.20 -1.01
CA ILE A 6 7.74 1.66 -1.09
C ILE A 6 6.75 0.58 -0.61
N TYR A 7 7.07 -0.70 -0.80
CA TYR A 7 6.28 -1.81 -0.27
C TYR A 7 6.23 -1.79 1.27
N ASP A 8 7.35 -1.57 1.96
CA ASP A 8 7.39 -1.50 3.42
C ASP A 8 6.47 -0.40 3.97
N LEU A 9 6.51 0.79 3.35
CA LEU A 9 5.58 1.88 3.69
C LEU A 9 4.13 1.49 3.42
N THR A 10 3.88 0.84 2.28
CA THR A 10 2.53 0.41 1.90
C THR A 10 1.97 -0.59 2.90
N TYR A 11 2.76 -1.60 3.27
CA TYR A 11 2.40 -2.60 4.26
C TYR A 11 1.99 -1.94 5.57
N ALA A 12 2.85 -1.08 6.13
CA ALA A 12 2.60 -0.44 7.41
C ALA A 12 1.37 0.48 7.38
N MET A 13 1.22 1.32 6.35
CA MET A 13 0.12 2.27 6.28
C MET A 13 -1.23 1.62 5.94
N VAL A 14 -1.23 0.60 5.08
CA VAL A 14 -2.48 -0.01 4.58
C VAL A 14 -3.03 -1.04 5.55
N LEU A 15 -2.17 -1.85 6.18
CA LEU A 15 -2.62 -2.92 7.07
C LEU A 15 -2.85 -2.40 8.50
N ASP A 16 -1.93 -1.59 9.02
CA ASP A 16 -1.90 -1.28 10.46
C ASP A 16 -2.65 -0.01 10.82
N TRP A 17 -2.68 1.00 9.95
CA TRP A 17 -3.35 2.26 10.27
C TRP A 17 -4.86 2.19 10.12
N PRO A 18 -5.63 2.90 10.98
CA PRO A 18 -7.02 3.20 10.70
C PRO A 18 -7.17 3.92 9.36
N THR A 19 -8.25 3.63 8.62
CA THR A 19 -8.50 4.19 7.28
C THR A 19 -8.42 5.72 7.25
N GLU A 20 -9.00 6.41 8.24
CA GLU A 20 -8.97 7.87 8.31
C GLU A 20 -7.56 8.41 8.56
N THR A 21 -6.78 7.75 9.42
CA THR A 21 -5.36 8.09 9.62
C THR A 21 -4.58 7.93 8.31
N ARG A 22 -4.82 6.83 7.58
CA ARG A 22 -4.20 6.61 6.27
C ARG A 22 -4.57 7.73 5.30
N ARG A 23 -5.85 8.02 5.10
CA ARG A 23 -6.33 9.10 4.21
C ARG A 23 -5.72 10.46 4.52
N GLN A 24 -5.54 10.76 5.81
CA GLN A 24 -4.95 12.02 6.25
C GLN A 24 -3.44 12.10 5.97
N TRP A 25 -2.70 11.00 6.17
CA TRP A 25 -1.24 11.03 6.27
C TRP A 25 -0.46 10.33 5.17
N GLU A 26 -1.08 9.47 4.36
CA GLU A 26 -0.37 8.70 3.34
C GLU A 26 0.35 9.58 2.33
N MET A 27 -0.32 10.60 1.78
CA MET A 27 0.30 11.48 0.79
C MET A 27 1.42 12.36 1.39
N PRO A 28 1.26 12.97 2.58
CA PRO A 28 2.37 13.62 3.28
C PRO A 28 3.58 12.71 3.50
N VAL A 29 3.37 11.47 3.94
CA VAL A 29 4.43 10.50 4.20
C VAL A 29 5.14 10.11 2.92
N LEU A 30 4.41 9.78 1.86
CA LEU A 30 4.97 9.45 0.55
C LEU A 30 5.79 10.61 -0.02
N ARG A 31 5.30 11.85 0.10
CA ARG A 31 6.05 13.05 -0.35
C ARG A 31 7.34 13.23 0.42
N ARG A 32 7.31 13.06 1.74
CA ARG A 32 8.52 13.16 2.57
C ARG A 32 9.51 12.05 2.21
N TYR A 33 9.04 10.82 2.03
CA TYR A 33 9.84 9.69 1.62
C TYR A 33 10.52 9.95 0.27
N HIS A 34 9.76 10.38 -0.75
CA HIS A 34 10.29 10.73 -2.07
C HIS A 34 11.34 11.84 -1.98
N ALA A 35 11.05 12.94 -1.27
CA ALA A 35 12.01 14.03 -1.09
C ALA A 35 13.31 13.53 -0.44
N THR A 36 13.22 12.69 0.58
CA THR A 36 14.39 12.09 1.24
C THR A 36 15.16 11.17 0.30
N LEU A 37 14.52 10.40 -0.57
CA LEU A 37 15.23 9.60 -1.58
C LEU A 37 16.05 10.51 -2.52
N ILE A 38 15.46 11.60 -3.01
CA ILE A 38 16.15 12.56 -3.89
C ILE A 38 17.32 13.25 -3.16
N GLU A 39 17.10 13.68 -1.91
CA GLU A 39 18.14 14.26 -1.04
C GLU A 39 19.33 13.30 -0.85
N ASN A 40 19.08 11.98 -0.80
CA ASN A 40 20.09 10.95 -0.66
C ASN A 40 20.67 10.47 -2.00
N GLY A 41 20.40 11.17 -3.10
CA GLY A 41 21.05 10.96 -4.39
C GLY A 41 20.36 9.97 -5.32
N VAL A 42 19.13 9.53 -5.00
CA VAL A 42 18.30 8.80 -5.97
C VAL A 42 17.96 9.75 -7.12
N ARG A 43 18.18 9.29 -8.36
CA ARG A 43 17.89 10.04 -9.60
C ARG A 43 16.90 9.26 -10.45
N ASP A 44 16.29 9.95 -11.40
CA ASP A 44 15.36 9.38 -12.39
C ASP A 44 14.16 8.64 -11.76
N TYR A 45 13.82 8.97 -10.51
CA TYR A 45 12.65 8.44 -9.81
C TYR A 45 11.67 9.58 -9.55
N SER A 46 10.69 9.71 -10.43
CA SER A 46 9.71 10.81 -10.34
C SER A 46 8.69 10.57 -9.23
N TRP A 47 8.03 11.64 -8.79
CA TRP A 47 6.90 11.54 -7.87
C TRP A 47 5.77 10.66 -8.43
N GLY A 48 5.45 10.80 -9.73
CA GLY A 48 4.44 9.99 -10.39
C GLY A 48 4.77 8.50 -10.33
N GLN A 49 6.04 8.15 -10.60
CA GLN A 49 6.50 6.77 -10.52
C GLN A 49 6.42 6.22 -9.08
N LEU A 50 6.76 7.01 -8.06
CA LEU A 50 6.59 6.58 -6.67
C LEU A 50 5.13 6.35 -6.30
N PHE A 51 4.24 7.21 -6.77
CA PHE A 51 2.81 7.06 -6.52
C PHE A 51 2.22 5.85 -7.27
N ASP A 52 2.66 5.58 -8.49
CA ASP A 52 2.27 4.39 -9.24
C ASP A 52 2.79 3.11 -8.59
N ASP A 53 4.07 3.07 -8.17
CA ASP A 53 4.63 1.95 -7.43
C ASP A 53 3.85 1.70 -6.12
N TYR A 54 3.48 2.77 -5.40
CA TYR A 54 2.64 2.68 -4.21
C TYR A 54 1.27 2.05 -4.53
N ARG A 55 0.58 2.54 -5.56
CA ARG A 55 -0.72 1.99 -6.00
C ARG A 55 -0.62 0.53 -6.44
N LEU A 56 0.50 0.11 -7.02
CA LEU A 56 0.73 -1.28 -7.41
C LEU A 56 1.02 -2.19 -6.20
N CYS A 57 1.57 -1.65 -5.11
CA CYS A 57 1.83 -2.39 -3.87
C CYS A 57 0.57 -2.57 -3.00
N VAL A 58 -0.41 -1.66 -3.07
CA VAL A 58 -1.63 -1.72 -2.24
C VAL A 58 -2.40 -3.06 -2.41
N PRO A 59 -2.61 -3.59 -3.63
CA PRO A 59 -3.23 -4.91 -3.83
C PRO A 59 -2.48 -6.07 -3.16
N MET A 60 -1.16 -5.98 -2.96
CA MET A 60 -0.42 -7.01 -2.24
C MET A 60 -0.85 -7.10 -0.76
N CYS A 61 -1.34 -6.00 -0.18
CA CYS A 61 -1.85 -6.00 1.19
C CYS A 61 -3.14 -6.84 1.32
N VAL A 62 -3.95 -6.92 0.25
CA VAL A 62 -5.10 -7.84 0.20
C VAL A 62 -4.62 -9.28 0.29
N TYR A 63 -3.59 -9.65 -0.51
CA TYR A 63 -2.99 -10.97 -0.45
C TYR A 63 -2.45 -11.30 0.95
N VAL A 64 -1.71 -10.38 1.57
CA VAL A 64 -1.21 -10.55 2.95
C VAL A 64 -2.36 -10.83 3.91
N ALA A 65 -3.41 -10.00 3.91
CA ALA A 65 -4.55 -10.18 4.79
C ALA A 65 -5.26 -11.53 4.56
N THR A 66 -5.35 -12.00 3.32
CA THR A 66 -5.91 -13.32 3.00
C THR A 66 -5.03 -14.49 3.45
N GLU A 67 -3.69 -14.35 3.44
CA GLU A 67 -2.80 -15.38 3.96
C GLU A 67 -2.91 -15.53 5.48
N PHE A 68 -3.10 -14.43 6.21
CA PHE A 68 -3.47 -14.47 7.64
C PHE A 68 -4.80 -15.21 7.86
N CYS A 69 -5.75 -15.14 6.92
CA CYS A 69 -6.97 -15.95 6.95
C CYS A 69 -6.66 -17.46 6.77
N ARG A 70 -5.81 -17.80 5.80
CA ARG A 70 -5.53 -19.17 5.34
C ARG A 70 -4.68 -19.99 6.33
N GLY A 71 -3.82 -19.34 7.11
CA GLY A 71 -2.87 -19.99 8.03
C GLY A 71 -3.44 -20.67 9.29
N GLY A 72 -4.76 -20.70 9.48
CA GLY A 72 -5.39 -21.50 10.56
C GLY A 72 -5.34 -20.91 11.97
N ILE A 73 -5.06 -19.62 12.14
CA ILE A 73 -4.88 -18.97 13.46
C ILE A 73 -6.24 -18.66 14.17
N ASN A 74 -7.41 -19.02 13.61
CA ASN A 74 -8.33 -17.92 13.29
C ASN A 74 -9.62 -17.62 14.06
N GLU A 75 -10.18 -18.39 14.99
CA GLU A 75 -11.37 -17.83 15.67
C GLU A 75 -11.01 -16.59 16.51
N ARG A 76 -9.88 -16.65 17.21
CA ARG A 76 -9.43 -15.57 18.10
C ARG A 76 -8.98 -14.30 17.35
N TRP A 77 -8.57 -14.43 16.09
CA TRP A 77 -7.93 -13.35 15.33
C TRP A 77 -8.71 -12.93 14.09
N ILE A 78 -9.97 -13.40 13.94
CA ILE A 78 -10.91 -12.94 12.90
C ILE A 78 -10.94 -11.43 12.80
N ASP A 79 -11.11 -10.75 13.93
CA ASP A 79 -11.23 -9.29 13.92
C ASP A 79 -9.97 -8.61 13.37
N THR A 80 -8.79 -9.20 13.58
CA THR A 80 -7.52 -8.63 13.11
C THR A 80 -7.38 -8.75 11.60
N TRP A 81 -7.41 -9.97 11.04
CA TRP A 81 -7.20 -10.12 9.59
C TRP A 81 -8.40 -9.59 8.79
N LEU A 82 -9.62 -9.64 9.32
CA LEU A 82 -10.78 -9.05 8.66
C LEU A 82 -10.68 -7.53 8.64
N THR A 83 -10.17 -6.91 9.70
CA THR A 83 -9.89 -5.46 9.72
C THR A 83 -8.80 -5.10 8.71
N MET A 84 -7.70 -5.85 8.67
CA MET A 84 -6.64 -5.67 7.67
C MET A 84 -7.19 -5.78 6.25
N LEU A 85 -7.99 -6.81 5.96
CA LEU A 85 -8.59 -7.04 4.65
C LEU A 85 -9.51 -5.88 4.25
N ARG A 86 -10.37 -5.41 5.16
CA ARG A 86 -11.26 -4.26 4.92
C ARG A 86 -10.48 -3.00 4.62
N ARG A 87 -9.40 -2.73 5.37
CA ARG A 87 -8.54 -1.56 5.14
C ARG A 87 -7.83 -1.64 3.79
N ALA A 88 -7.29 -2.81 3.44
CA ALA A 88 -6.61 -3.03 2.17
C ALA A 88 -7.55 -2.86 0.96
N LEU A 89 -8.76 -3.44 1.01
CA LEU A 89 -9.76 -3.25 -0.04
C LEU A 89 -10.20 -1.78 -0.14
N THR A 90 -10.45 -1.12 1.00
CA THR A 90 -10.78 0.32 1.01
C THR A 90 -9.65 1.16 0.43
N ALA A 91 -8.38 0.79 0.66
CA ALA A 91 -7.24 1.47 0.06
C ALA A 91 -7.18 1.27 -1.46
N CYS A 92 -7.48 0.05 -1.95
CA CYS A 92 -7.61 -0.20 -3.39
C CYS A 92 -8.66 0.71 -4.04
N ASP A 93 -9.81 0.89 -3.38
CA ASP A 93 -10.91 1.74 -3.86
C ASP A 93 -10.54 3.23 -3.82
N ASP A 94 -10.04 3.71 -2.67
CA ASP A 94 -9.67 5.13 -2.47
C ASP A 94 -8.57 5.59 -3.45
N LEU A 95 -7.67 4.69 -3.84
CA LEU A 95 -6.52 4.97 -4.71
C LEU A 95 -6.75 4.56 -6.16
N ASP A 96 -7.95 4.07 -6.49
CA ASP A 96 -8.32 3.56 -7.80
C ASP A 96 -7.26 2.61 -8.37
N CYS A 97 -6.83 1.62 -7.57
CA CYS A 97 -5.77 0.68 -7.98
C CYS A 97 -6.14 -0.08 -9.25
N TYR A 98 -7.45 -0.28 -9.51
CA TYR A 98 -7.95 -0.97 -10.69
C TYR A 98 -7.57 -0.27 -12.01
N ALA A 99 -7.52 1.07 -12.03
CA ALA A 99 -7.12 1.81 -13.22
C ALA A 99 -5.69 1.46 -13.69
N MET A 100 -4.80 1.01 -12.80
CA MET A 100 -3.45 0.59 -13.16
C MET A 100 -3.43 -0.67 -14.05
N TRP A 101 -4.46 -1.51 -14.00
CA TRP A 101 -4.51 -2.77 -14.74
C TRP A 101 -5.22 -2.65 -16.10
N GLN A 102 -6.06 -1.63 -16.28
CA GLN A 102 -6.76 -1.41 -17.54
C GLN A 102 -5.81 -0.94 -18.66
N GLY A 103 -4.73 -0.24 -18.32
CA GLY A 103 -3.73 0.26 -19.29
C GLY A 103 -2.71 -0.78 -19.78
N ALA A 104 -2.71 -2.01 -19.26
CA ALA A 104 -1.78 -3.06 -19.66
C ALA A 104 -2.27 -3.92 -20.86
N SER A 105 -3.37 -3.52 -21.50
CA SER A 105 -4.02 -4.28 -22.58
C SER A 105 -3.84 -3.66 -23.99
N SER A 106 -2.89 -2.73 -24.16
CA SER A 106 -2.59 -2.08 -25.45
C SER A 106 -1.19 -2.37 -25.94
#